data_AF-X6MFD2-F1
#
_entry.id   AF-X6MFD2-F1
#
_cell.length_a   1.000
_cell.length_b   1.000
_cell.length_c   1.000
_cell.angle_alpha   90.00
_cell.angle_beta   90.00
_cell.angle_gamma   90.00
#
_symmetry.space_group_name_H-M   'P 1'
#
loop_
_entity.id
_entity.type
_entity.pdbx_description
1 polymer ?
#
loop_
_entity_poly.entity_id
_entity_poly.type
_entity_poly.pdbx_seq_one_letter_code
_entity_poly.pdbx_strand_id
1 'polypeptide(L)'
;MWRKVGRVCTGVILRPFRGFHPPSDLMQRMACPPFDVIESDEAREMAKGNEKSFLHVDKPEIDFPQGTSQYDDAVYKKGKENLDLFIKNVFLFLFLFLLKWLTQDEKPCLYIYSQEMKVSRTGKVHVQYGIAAEVSAKQYEEKIIKIHEFTRPKKEDDRTRLTDTQRGGYIKLEKCNKQKKGANASPVFLCYRGVKEINEVIEEVTKKQQPYADFISDDGIKHRLWIVEEEKLTDKISHLFAQKVPCLYVADGHHRTASAWRVYKKRREELEKKQQYTGNEAFNYFLAVVFPAEQLNILDYNRIVLTLNELSPDQFLKKLDEQWTYEPCKCVGKKETSEEREDKEDTHASLPLPVTKSNEYRMYLHSKGWFTLKPKPCVLKDVGDDIIKSLDVSILSDFLLAPILGIKDLRNDTRIDFVGGISGLQRLQEKIDQNKSGVAFGLFPTSVDQLMAIADGNKIMPPKSTWFEPKLRSGVVSHKNENLIQFHNKQNFQRIASIFSMPLGRSFGSPVSHDYEKNTIVNFF
;
A
#
# COMPACT_ATOMS: atom_id res chain seq x y z
N MET A 1 -26.55 -15.80 7.22
CA MET A 1 -27.41 -15.69 8.42
C MET A 1 -27.28 -14.30 9.06
N TRP A 2 -27.37 -13.21 8.28
CA TRP A 2 -27.02 -11.83 8.67
C TRP A 2 -28.21 -10.97 9.14
N ARG A 3 -29.28 -11.59 9.63
CA ARG A 3 -30.44 -10.88 10.18
C ARG A 3 -31.00 -11.64 11.37
N LYS A 4 -30.55 -11.26 12.57
CA LYS A 4 -31.18 -11.39 13.91
C LYS A 4 -30.14 -11.61 15.02
N VAL A 5 -29.25 -10.64 15.22
CA VAL A 5 -28.78 -10.27 16.58
C VAL A 5 -28.49 -8.77 16.53
N GLY A 6 -29.27 -7.97 17.25
CA GLY A 6 -29.07 -6.53 17.39
C GLY A 6 -27.87 -6.17 18.29
N ARG A 7 -26.70 -6.75 18.02
CA ARG A 7 -25.43 -6.23 18.54
C ARG A 7 -24.86 -5.33 17.47
N VAL A 8 -24.79 -4.03 17.76
CA VAL A 8 -23.95 -3.10 17.01
C VAL A 8 -22.54 -3.71 17.01
N CYS A 9 -22.03 -4.12 15.85
CA CYS A 9 -20.64 -4.54 15.74
C CYS A 9 -19.79 -3.30 16.04
N THR A 10 -19.10 -3.31 17.19
CA THR A 10 -18.21 -2.21 17.61
C THR A 10 -16.81 -2.37 17.06
N GLY A 11 -16.47 -3.52 16.48
CA GLY A 11 -15.16 -3.80 15.89
C GLY A 11 -15.08 -3.60 14.38
N VAL A 12 -13.97 -4.04 13.81
CA VAL A 12 -13.62 -3.85 12.39
C VAL A 12 -14.46 -4.74 11.49
N ILE A 13 -14.99 -4.15 10.40
CA ILE A 13 -15.65 -4.87 9.32
C ILE A 13 -14.59 -5.23 8.28
N LEU A 14 -14.24 -6.51 8.25
CA LEU A 14 -13.36 -7.13 7.28
C LEU A 14 -14.14 -8.23 6.57
N ARG A 15 -14.10 -8.28 5.23
CA ARG A 15 -14.87 -9.27 4.45
C ARG A 15 -14.03 -9.94 3.34
N PRO A 16 -14.35 -11.21 3.01
CA PRO A 16 -13.81 -11.86 1.83
C PRO A 16 -14.33 -11.20 0.55
N PHE A 17 -13.57 -11.34 -0.54
CA PHE A 17 -13.90 -10.79 -1.85
C PHE A 17 -13.41 -11.70 -2.97
N ARG A 18 -13.95 -11.51 -4.18
CA ARG A 18 -13.49 -12.23 -5.38
C ARG A 18 -12.27 -11.51 -5.94
N GLY A 19 -11.08 -11.98 -5.59
CA GLY A 19 -9.84 -11.35 -6.02
C GLY A 19 -9.51 -11.63 -7.47
N PHE A 20 -8.78 -10.69 -8.05
CA PHE A 20 -7.98 -10.88 -9.25
C PHE A 20 -6.54 -11.04 -8.84
N HIS A 21 -5.91 -12.13 -9.23
CA HIS A 21 -4.50 -12.35 -8.97
C HIS A 21 -3.84 -12.98 -10.20
N PRO A 22 -2.54 -12.74 -10.44
CA PRO A 22 -1.81 -13.47 -11.46
C PRO A 22 -1.87 -14.99 -11.23
N PRO A 23 -1.74 -15.79 -12.30
CA PRO A 23 -1.18 -17.14 -12.18
C PRO A 23 0.12 -17.11 -11.35
N SER A 24 0.37 -18.14 -10.54
CA SER A 24 1.48 -18.16 -9.59
C SER A 24 2.86 -17.97 -10.25
N ASP A 25 3.05 -18.51 -11.46
CA ASP A 25 4.25 -18.37 -12.30
C ASP A 25 4.44 -16.96 -12.88
N LEU A 26 3.38 -16.16 -12.97
CA LEU A 26 3.45 -14.76 -13.40
C LEU A 26 3.57 -13.76 -12.25
N MET A 27 3.46 -14.21 -11.00
CA MET A 27 3.33 -13.32 -9.85
C MET A 27 4.56 -12.43 -9.65
N GLN A 28 5.76 -12.99 -9.76
CA GLN A 28 7.01 -12.21 -9.66
C GLN A 28 7.10 -11.12 -10.72
N ARG A 29 6.67 -11.41 -11.96
CA ARG A 29 6.72 -10.46 -13.07
C ARG A 29 5.68 -9.35 -12.97
N MET A 30 4.56 -9.61 -12.29
CA MET A 30 3.50 -8.62 -12.14
C MET A 30 3.66 -7.76 -10.89
N ALA A 31 4.08 -8.37 -9.77
CA ALA A 31 4.20 -7.67 -8.51
C ALA A 31 5.19 -6.51 -8.61
N CYS A 32 4.80 -5.32 -8.12
CA CYS A 32 5.64 -4.14 -8.18
C CYS A 32 5.60 -3.35 -6.85
N PRO A 33 6.60 -2.48 -6.58
CA PRO A 33 6.50 -1.56 -5.46
C PRO A 33 5.22 -0.71 -5.55
N PRO A 34 4.73 -0.19 -4.41
CA PRO A 34 3.62 0.73 -4.46
C PRO A 34 4.04 2.03 -5.17
N PHE A 35 3.17 2.60 -5.99
CA PHE A 35 3.51 3.72 -6.88
C PHE A 35 4.00 5.00 -6.16
N ASP A 36 3.70 5.15 -4.86
CA ASP A 36 3.98 6.32 -4.04
C ASP A 36 5.36 6.29 -3.38
N VAL A 37 6.14 5.22 -3.58
CA VAL A 37 7.52 5.09 -3.10
C VAL A 37 8.57 5.14 -4.21
N ILE A 38 8.16 5.18 -5.48
CA ILE A 38 9.04 5.24 -6.65
C ILE A 38 8.69 6.42 -7.56
N GLU A 39 9.71 7.00 -8.17
CA GLU A 39 9.55 8.07 -9.17
C GLU A 39 9.23 7.50 -10.56
N SER A 40 8.71 8.33 -11.47
CA SER A 40 8.28 7.88 -12.81
C SER A 40 9.41 7.31 -13.66
N ASP A 41 10.62 7.87 -13.56
CA ASP A 41 11.77 7.40 -14.34
C ASP A 41 12.31 6.07 -13.79
N GLU A 42 12.32 5.91 -12.47
CA GLU A 42 12.61 4.62 -11.82
C GLU A 42 11.59 3.56 -12.24
N ALA A 43 10.30 3.90 -12.22
CA ALA A 43 9.23 3.00 -12.64
C ALA A 43 9.35 2.57 -14.11
N ARG A 44 9.78 3.47 -15.02
CA ARG A 44 10.07 3.11 -16.42
C ARG A 44 11.17 2.07 -16.53
N GLU A 45 12.27 2.27 -15.82
CA GLU A 45 13.40 1.33 -15.87
C GLU A 45 13.00 -0.01 -15.26
N MET A 46 12.24 -0.01 -14.15
CA MET A 46 11.70 -1.24 -13.55
C MET A 46 10.73 -2.00 -14.47
N ALA A 47 9.91 -1.30 -15.27
CA ALA A 47 8.95 -1.92 -16.18
C ALA A 47 9.55 -2.28 -17.55
N LYS A 48 10.78 -1.88 -17.82
CA LYS A 48 11.42 -2.03 -19.13
C LYS A 48 11.53 -3.50 -19.54
N GLY A 49 11.00 -3.82 -20.71
CA GLY A 49 10.96 -5.19 -21.23
C GLY A 49 9.95 -6.10 -20.51
N ASN A 50 9.15 -5.58 -19.58
CA ASN A 50 8.16 -6.35 -18.83
C ASN A 50 6.75 -5.76 -18.94
N GLU A 51 6.08 -6.03 -20.06
CA GLU A 51 4.67 -5.65 -20.33
C GLU A 51 3.66 -6.09 -19.25
N LYS A 52 4.03 -7.07 -18.43
CA LYS A 52 3.16 -7.65 -17.38
C LYS A 52 3.31 -6.94 -16.04
N SER A 53 4.25 -6.00 -15.92
CA SER A 53 4.45 -5.23 -14.70
C SER A 53 3.19 -4.45 -14.36
N PHE A 54 2.73 -4.56 -13.11
CA PHE A 54 1.55 -3.83 -12.67
C PHE A 54 1.78 -2.30 -12.60
N LEU A 55 3.04 -1.84 -12.78
CA LEU A 55 3.36 -0.42 -12.96
C LEU A 55 2.64 0.22 -14.14
N HIS A 56 2.34 -0.54 -15.20
CA HIS A 56 1.53 -0.04 -16.32
C HIS A 56 0.10 0.35 -15.88
N VAL A 57 -0.41 -0.22 -14.78
CA VAL A 57 -1.71 0.11 -14.20
C VAL A 57 -1.60 1.21 -13.15
N ASP A 58 -0.61 1.11 -12.27
CA ASP A 58 -0.46 1.97 -11.07
C ASP A 58 0.29 3.30 -11.33
N LYS A 59 1.19 3.32 -12.32
CA LYS A 59 1.92 4.50 -12.84
C LYS A 59 1.82 4.57 -14.38
N PRO A 60 0.61 4.74 -14.94
CA PRO A 60 0.41 4.67 -16.40
C PRO A 60 1.16 5.75 -17.18
N GLU A 61 1.68 6.80 -16.53
CA GLU A 61 2.54 7.80 -17.16
C GLU A 61 3.83 7.21 -17.76
N ILE A 62 4.26 6.01 -17.31
CA ILE A 62 5.43 5.31 -17.86
C ILE A 62 5.21 4.82 -19.30
N ASP A 63 3.97 4.84 -19.80
CA ASP A 63 3.63 4.44 -21.17
C ASP A 63 3.61 5.63 -22.16
N PHE A 64 3.89 6.84 -21.68
CA PHE A 64 3.95 8.07 -22.49
C PHE A 64 5.40 8.57 -22.62
N PRO A 65 5.73 9.52 -23.51
CA PRO A 65 7.06 10.13 -23.54
C PRO A 65 7.48 10.71 -22.17
N GLN A 66 8.78 10.69 -21.88
CA GLN A 66 9.32 11.25 -20.64
C GLN A 66 8.95 12.73 -20.51
N GLY A 67 8.62 13.18 -19.29
CA GLY A 67 8.13 14.52 -19.01
C GLY A 67 6.60 14.70 -19.14
N THR A 68 5.87 13.68 -19.63
CA THR A 68 4.39 13.71 -19.59
C THR A 68 3.91 13.84 -18.15
N SER A 69 2.94 14.73 -17.92
CA SER A 69 2.41 14.98 -16.59
C SER A 69 1.58 13.79 -16.12
N GLN A 70 1.89 13.28 -14.92
CA GLN A 70 1.10 12.21 -14.26
C GLN A 70 -0.37 12.59 -14.02
N TYR A 71 -0.70 13.88 -14.12
CA TYR A 71 -2.05 14.41 -13.89
C TYR A 71 -2.87 14.56 -15.18
N ASP A 72 -2.33 14.14 -16.33
CA ASP A 72 -3.02 14.26 -17.61
C ASP A 72 -4.18 13.25 -17.75
N ASP A 73 -5.27 13.69 -18.37
CA ASP A 73 -6.47 12.87 -18.61
C ASP A 73 -6.16 11.56 -19.36
N ALA A 74 -5.24 11.65 -20.32
CA ALA A 74 -4.77 10.51 -21.11
C ALA A 74 -4.07 9.45 -20.24
N VAL A 75 -3.33 9.87 -19.20
CA VAL A 75 -2.63 8.98 -18.27
C VAL A 75 -3.64 8.17 -17.45
N TYR A 76 -4.68 8.80 -16.90
CA TYR A 76 -5.73 8.06 -16.17
C TYR A 76 -6.50 7.08 -17.07
N LYS A 77 -6.80 7.50 -18.31
CA LYS A 77 -7.46 6.65 -19.30
C LYS A 77 -6.59 5.43 -19.62
N LYS A 78 -5.29 5.64 -19.82
CA LYS A 78 -4.32 4.58 -20.11
C LYS A 78 -4.21 3.57 -18.97
N GLY A 79 -4.18 4.03 -17.71
CA GLY A 79 -4.22 3.13 -16.55
C GLY A 79 -5.47 2.24 -16.51
N LYS A 80 -6.64 2.79 -16.88
CA LYS A 80 -7.85 1.99 -17.03
C LYS A 80 -7.76 0.99 -18.19
N GLU A 81 -7.27 1.42 -19.35
CA GLU A 81 -7.09 0.56 -20.51
C GLU A 81 -6.15 -0.61 -20.20
N ASN A 82 -5.04 -0.35 -19.52
CA ASN A 82 -4.09 -1.36 -19.07
C ASN A 82 -4.73 -2.32 -18.06
N LEU A 83 -5.47 -1.82 -17.07
CA LEU A 83 -6.19 -2.68 -16.13
C LEU A 83 -7.21 -3.59 -16.85
N ASP A 84 -7.97 -3.03 -17.81
CA ASP A 84 -8.93 -3.80 -18.60
C ASP A 84 -8.22 -4.86 -19.49
N LEU A 85 -7.00 -4.60 -19.96
CA LEU A 85 -6.16 -5.59 -20.66
C LEU A 85 -5.71 -6.72 -19.73
N PHE A 86 -5.26 -6.40 -18.51
CA PHE A 86 -4.84 -7.40 -17.53
C PHE A 86 -5.98 -8.36 -17.14
N ILE A 87 -7.22 -7.83 -17.09
CA ILE A 87 -8.44 -8.59 -16.75
C ILE A 87 -8.97 -9.41 -17.94
N LYS A 88 -8.80 -8.94 -19.18
CA LYS A 88 -9.40 -9.58 -20.35
C LYS A 88 -8.62 -10.84 -20.74
N ASN A 89 -9.36 -11.94 -20.89
CA ASN A 89 -8.90 -13.10 -21.64
C ASN A 89 -8.93 -12.74 -23.13
N VAL A 90 -7.78 -12.46 -23.74
CA VAL A 90 -7.72 -12.27 -25.20
C VAL A 90 -7.31 -13.59 -25.84
N PHE A 91 -8.22 -14.15 -26.65
CA PHE A 91 -7.92 -15.27 -27.53
C PHE A 91 -7.35 -14.70 -28.83
N LEU A 92 -6.03 -14.78 -29.03
CA LEU A 92 -5.43 -14.44 -30.32
C LEU A 92 -5.58 -15.64 -31.25
N PHE A 93 -6.36 -15.51 -32.32
CA PHE A 93 -6.59 -16.63 -33.25
C PHE A 93 -5.32 -17.10 -33.99
N LEU A 94 -4.27 -16.26 -34.02
CA LEU A 94 -3.02 -16.51 -34.74
C LEU A 94 -1.97 -17.26 -33.90
N PHE A 95 -2.14 -17.30 -32.59
CA PHE A 95 -1.28 -18.03 -31.66
C PHE A 95 -2.23 -18.73 -30.68
N LEU A 96 -2.23 -20.06 -30.61
CA LEU A 96 -3.05 -20.88 -29.69
C LEU A 96 -2.87 -20.57 -28.18
N PHE A 97 -2.39 -19.39 -27.81
CA PHE A 97 -2.20 -18.88 -26.46
C PHE A 97 -3.35 -17.94 -26.05
N LEU A 98 -4.01 -18.30 -24.95
CA LEU A 98 -4.90 -17.40 -24.23
C LEU A 98 -4.03 -16.43 -23.41
N LEU A 99 -4.09 -15.13 -23.72
CA LEU A 99 -3.48 -14.11 -22.84
C LEU A 99 -4.39 -13.94 -21.63
N LYS A 100 -4.02 -14.58 -20.51
CA LYS A 100 -4.69 -14.43 -19.21
C LYS A 100 -3.66 -14.05 -18.16
N TRP A 101 -3.49 -12.74 -17.94
CA TRP A 101 -2.53 -12.23 -16.96
C TRP A 101 -3.08 -12.20 -15.54
N LEU A 102 -4.40 -12.08 -15.39
CA LEU A 102 -5.11 -12.20 -14.11
C LEU A 102 -6.17 -13.30 -14.16
N THR A 103 -6.29 -14.04 -13.07
CA THR A 103 -7.38 -14.97 -12.78
C THR A 103 -8.28 -14.37 -11.72
N GLN A 104 -9.60 -14.52 -11.90
CA GLN A 104 -10.59 -14.11 -10.90
C GLN A 104 -11.07 -15.33 -10.13
N ASP A 105 -11.14 -15.22 -8.81
CA ASP A 105 -11.72 -16.26 -7.96
C ASP A 105 -13.23 -16.43 -8.20
N GLU A 106 -13.69 -17.68 -8.17
CA GLU A 106 -15.10 -18.02 -8.36
C GLU A 106 -15.96 -17.61 -7.16
N LYS A 107 -15.37 -17.66 -5.96
CA LYS A 107 -16.02 -17.36 -4.68
C LYS A 107 -15.28 -16.23 -3.95
N PRO A 108 -15.93 -15.57 -2.98
CA PRO A 108 -15.24 -14.66 -2.08
C PRO A 108 -14.19 -15.41 -1.25
N CYS A 109 -12.96 -14.90 -1.24
CA CYS A 109 -11.83 -15.45 -0.51
C CYS A 109 -11.22 -14.39 0.43
N LEU A 110 -10.47 -14.86 1.42
CA LEU A 110 -9.44 -14.05 2.07
C LEU A 110 -8.08 -14.53 1.58
N TYR A 111 -7.06 -13.68 1.66
CA TYR A 111 -5.72 -14.08 1.26
C TYR A 111 -4.77 -13.83 2.42
N ILE A 112 -3.98 -14.83 2.79
CA ILE A 112 -2.87 -14.61 3.71
C ILE A 112 -1.67 -14.23 2.84
N TYR A 113 -1.08 -13.08 3.13
CA TYR A 113 0.07 -12.57 2.40
C TYR A 113 1.24 -12.40 3.37
N SER A 114 2.33 -13.15 3.15
CA SER A 114 3.55 -13.00 3.94
C SER A 114 4.68 -12.33 3.16
N GLN A 115 5.48 -11.59 3.91
CA GLN A 115 6.70 -10.94 3.44
C GLN A 115 7.84 -11.26 4.39
N GLU A 116 8.99 -11.64 3.83
CA GLU A 116 10.20 -12.00 4.56
C GLU A 116 11.38 -11.23 3.98
N MET A 117 12.11 -10.50 4.82
CA MET A 117 13.28 -9.72 4.43
C MET A 117 14.40 -9.83 5.46
N LYS A 118 15.64 -9.62 5.03
CA LYS A 118 16.75 -9.39 5.94
C LYS A 118 16.85 -7.90 6.24
N VAL A 119 16.71 -7.50 7.50
CA VAL A 119 16.79 -6.09 7.90
C VAL A 119 18.25 -5.65 7.83
N SER A 120 18.58 -4.75 6.89
CA SER A 120 19.96 -4.30 6.62
C SER A 120 20.71 -3.85 7.88
N ARG A 121 20.03 -3.11 8.77
CA ARG A 121 20.60 -2.55 10.01
C ARG A 121 20.98 -3.60 11.06
N THR A 122 20.20 -4.68 11.18
CA THR A 122 20.35 -5.67 12.26
C THR A 122 20.86 -7.02 11.77
N GLY A 123 20.81 -7.25 10.45
CA GLY A 123 21.05 -8.54 9.83
C GLY A 123 20.00 -9.62 10.15
N LYS A 124 18.98 -9.31 10.98
CA LYS A 124 17.94 -10.26 11.38
C LYS A 124 16.94 -10.47 10.25
N VAL A 125 16.42 -11.70 10.17
CA VAL A 125 15.29 -12.01 9.30
C VAL A 125 14.02 -11.49 9.97
N HIS A 126 13.27 -10.68 9.23
CA HIS A 126 11.97 -10.16 9.60
C HIS A 126 10.90 -10.86 8.75
N VAL A 127 9.82 -11.33 9.40
CA VAL A 127 8.68 -11.97 8.72
C VAL A 127 7.39 -11.36 9.24
N GLN A 128 6.48 -11.03 8.32
CA GLN A 128 5.14 -10.55 8.65
C GLN A 128 4.09 -11.28 7.82
N TYR A 129 2.92 -11.52 8.42
CA TYR A 129 1.74 -12.13 7.81
C TYR A 129 0.56 -11.19 7.91
N GLY A 130 0.00 -10.81 6.76
CA GLY A 130 -1.18 -9.96 6.67
C GLY A 130 -2.33 -10.69 6.02
N ILE A 131 -3.55 -10.19 6.24
CA ILE A 131 -4.76 -10.68 5.58
C ILE A 131 -5.19 -9.66 4.54
N ALA A 132 -5.15 -10.02 3.25
CA ALA A 132 -5.74 -9.23 2.18
C ALA A 132 -7.26 -9.43 2.19
N ALA A 133 -7.99 -8.33 2.32
CA ALA A 133 -9.43 -8.31 2.48
C ALA A 133 -10.03 -6.98 2.02
N GLU A 134 -11.36 -6.92 1.98
CA GLU A 134 -12.07 -5.67 1.87
C GLU A 134 -12.41 -5.10 3.25
N VAL A 135 -12.13 -3.81 3.45
CA VAL A 135 -12.43 -3.07 4.68
C VAL A 135 -13.38 -1.91 4.39
N SER A 136 -14.16 -1.51 5.39
CA SER A 136 -15.22 -0.50 5.25
C SER A 136 -14.68 0.92 5.10
N ALA A 137 -15.07 1.60 4.02
CA ALA A 137 -14.81 3.03 3.83
C ALA A 137 -15.59 3.91 4.83
N LYS A 138 -16.74 3.43 5.32
CA LYS A 138 -17.51 4.09 6.38
C LYS A 138 -16.76 4.09 7.71
N GLN A 139 -16.00 3.03 8.00
CA GLN A 139 -15.22 2.93 9.24
C GLN A 139 -14.05 3.92 9.29
N TYR A 140 -13.62 4.45 8.14
CA TYR A 140 -12.72 5.61 8.10
C TYR A 140 -13.42 6.90 8.55
N GLU A 141 -14.65 7.14 8.09
CA GLU A 141 -15.49 8.27 8.52
C GLU A 141 -15.80 8.22 10.03
N GLU A 142 -16.07 7.01 10.54
CA GLU A 142 -16.36 6.73 11.95
C GLU A 142 -15.10 6.70 12.84
N LYS A 143 -13.91 6.97 12.30
CA LYS A 143 -12.61 6.94 13.00
C LYS A 143 -12.25 5.58 13.64
N ILE A 144 -12.86 4.50 13.14
CA ILE A 144 -12.45 3.12 13.45
C ILE A 144 -11.19 2.74 12.66
N ILE A 145 -10.99 3.32 11.46
CA ILE A 145 -9.70 3.33 10.78
C ILE A 145 -8.99 4.64 11.15
N LYS A 146 -7.97 4.53 12.00
CA LYS A 146 -7.25 5.66 12.59
C LYS A 146 -6.10 6.10 11.69
N ILE A 147 -5.89 7.41 11.64
CA ILE A 147 -4.79 8.06 10.94
C ILE A 147 -3.84 8.70 11.94
N HIS A 148 -2.58 8.87 11.53
CA HIS A 148 -1.55 9.56 12.31
C HIS A 148 -0.72 10.51 11.44
N GLU A 149 -1.07 10.68 10.16
CA GLU A 149 -0.44 11.59 9.22
C GLU A 149 -1.53 12.32 8.41
N PHE A 150 -1.31 13.60 8.14
CA PHE A 150 -2.15 14.35 7.21
C PHE A 150 -1.81 14.01 5.77
N THR A 151 -2.84 13.84 4.98
CA THR A 151 -2.74 13.81 3.53
C THR A 151 -2.54 15.22 2.95
N ARG A 152 -2.09 15.27 1.69
CA ARG A 152 -1.90 16.49 0.90
C ARG A 152 -3.04 16.57 -0.13
N PRO A 153 -3.79 17.67 -0.23
CA PRO A 153 -4.96 17.76 -1.12
C PRO A 153 -4.65 17.34 -2.57
N LYS A 154 -3.57 17.87 -3.17
CA LYS A 154 -3.16 17.52 -4.54
C LYS A 154 -2.98 16.02 -4.75
N LYS A 155 -2.37 15.31 -3.78
CA LYS A 155 -2.18 13.86 -3.84
C LYS A 155 -3.50 13.12 -3.64
N GLU A 156 -4.39 13.61 -2.79
CA GLU A 156 -5.72 13.00 -2.63
C GLU A 156 -6.60 13.16 -3.87
N ASP A 157 -6.59 14.33 -4.51
CA ASP A 157 -7.39 14.61 -5.70
C ASP A 157 -6.98 13.70 -6.85
N ASP A 158 -5.67 13.63 -7.09
CA ASP A 158 -5.04 12.74 -8.06
C ASP A 158 -5.39 11.27 -7.79
N ARG A 159 -5.27 10.80 -6.54
CA ARG A 159 -5.61 9.41 -6.20
C ARG A 159 -7.10 9.14 -6.26
N THR A 160 -7.95 10.09 -5.89
CA THR A 160 -9.40 10.01 -6.02
C THR A 160 -9.77 9.87 -7.49
N ARG A 161 -9.10 10.62 -8.36
CA ARG A 161 -9.31 10.57 -9.81
C ARG A 161 -8.89 9.24 -10.41
N LEU A 162 -7.69 8.75 -10.08
CA LEU A 162 -7.23 7.43 -10.53
C LEU A 162 -8.15 6.33 -10.02
N THR A 163 -8.44 6.33 -8.72
CA THR A 163 -9.29 5.34 -8.06
C THR A 163 -10.69 5.37 -8.66
N ASP A 164 -11.32 6.54 -8.80
CA ASP A 164 -12.65 6.63 -9.42
C ASP A 164 -12.61 6.10 -10.85
N THR A 165 -11.65 6.56 -11.67
CA THR A 165 -11.50 6.15 -13.08
C THR A 165 -11.33 4.64 -13.22
N GLN A 166 -10.38 4.05 -12.48
CA GLN A 166 -10.16 2.61 -12.45
C GLN A 166 -11.37 1.86 -11.91
N ARG A 167 -12.11 2.42 -10.94
CA ARG A 167 -13.39 1.90 -10.39
C ARG A 167 -14.60 2.20 -11.28
N GLY A 168 -14.40 2.49 -12.57
CA GLY A 168 -15.46 2.74 -13.56
C GLY A 168 -15.94 4.19 -13.62
N GLY A 169 -15.04 5.14 -13.33
CA GLY A 169 -15.32 6.53 -12.97
C GLY A 169 -16.11 7.38 -13.96
N TYR A 170 -16.71 8.39 -13.34
CA TYR A 170 -17.75 9.29 -13.81
C TYR A 170 -17.19 10.65 -14.25
N ILE A 171 -15.92 10.72 -14.69
CA ILE A 171 -15.48 11.86 -15.51
C ILE A 171 -16.34 11.78 -16.77
N LYS A 172 -17.14 12.82 -17.02
CA LYS A 172 -18.07 12.99 -18.15
C LYS A 172 -17.51 12.40 -19.45
N LEU A 173 -17.72 11.11 -19.66
CA LEU A 173 -17.75 10.50 -20.97
C LEU A 173 -19.23 10.22 -21.19
N GLU A 174 -19.97 11.30 -21.50
CA GLU A 174 -21.44 11.37 -21.64
C GLU A 174 -22.02 10.41 -22.71
N LYS A 175 -21.24 9.49 -23.29
CA LYS A 175 -21.65 8.69 -24.46
C LYS A 175 -21.61 7.17 -24.30
N CYS A 176 -21.33 6.60 -23.12
CA CYS A 176 -21.29 5.14 -22.97
C CYS A 176 -22.17 4.60 -21.84
N ASN A 177 -23.41 4.23 -22.18
CA ASN A 177 -24.39 3.51 -21.35
C ASN A 177 -24.01 2.05 -21.01
N LYS A 178 -22.72 1.69 -20.93
CA LYS A 178 -22.28 0.34 -20.55
C LYS A 178 -21.71 0.37 -19.15
N GLN A 179 -22.25 -0.47 -18.26
CA GLN A 179 -21.76 -0.72 -16.90
C GLN A 179 -20.22 -0.83 -16.92
N LYS A 180 -19.52 0.20 -16.41
CA LYS A 180 -18.07 0.26 -16.46
C LYS A 180 -17.49 -0.67 -15.39
N LYS A 181 -16.90 -1.79 -15.82
CA LYS A 181 -16.07 -2.66 -14.98
C LYS A 181 -14.92 -1.83 -14.42
N GLY A 182 -14.63 -1.98 -13.13
CA GLY A 182 -13.51 -1.30 -12.50
C GLY A 182 -12.93 -2.06 -11.31
N ALA A 183 -11.67 -1.79 -10.96
CA ALA A 183 -10.97 -2.46 -9.87
C ALA A 183 -10.22 -1.48 -8.96
N ASN A 184 -10.01 -1.90 -7.72
CA ASN A 184 -8.98 -1.41 -6.82
C ASN A 184 -7.67 -2.13 -7.10
N ALA A 185 -6.75 -1.41 -7.71
CA ALA A 185 -5.49 -1.95 -8.20
C ALA A 185 -4.47 -2.15 -7.07
N SER A 186 -4.34 -1.19 -6.16
CA SER A 186 -3.32 -1.21 -5.08
C SER A 186 -3.95 -1.32 -3.68
N PRO A 187 -3.53 -2.29 -2.83
CA PRO A 187 -4.02 -2.41 -1.46
C PRO A 187 -3.53 -1.28 -0.56
N VAL A 188 -4.28 -0.96 0.50
CA VAL A 188 -3.81 -0.14 1.63
C VAL A 188 -3.10 -1.03 2.65
N PHE A 189 -1.99 -0.55 3.23
CA PHE A 189 -1.31 -1.22 4.33
C PHE A 189 -1.93 -0.75 5.66
N LEU A 190 -2.71 -1.62 6.28
CA LEU A 190 -3.32 -1.37 7.58
C LEU A 190 -2.71 -2.28 8.65
N CYS A 191 -2.80 -1.88 9.91
CA CYS A 191 -2.42 -2.73 11.02
C CYS A 191 -3.42 -2.69 12.17
N TYR A 192 -3.32 -3.66 13.07
CA TYR A 192 -4.16 -3.79 14.25
C TYR A 192 -3.36 -4.38 15.42
N ARG A 193 -3.81 -4.16 16.66
CA ARG A 193 -3.22 -4.84 17.82
C ARG A 193 -3.49 -6.34 17.72
N GLY A 194 -2.45 -7.15 17.77
CA GLY A 194 -2.53 -8.60 17.63
C GLY A 194 -3.64 -9.24 18.46
N VAL A 195 -4.35 -10.18 17.83
CA VAL A 195 -5.36 -11.01 18.47
C VAL A 195 -4.89 -12.46 18.33
N LYS A 196 -4.67 -13.12 19.46
CA LYS A 196 -4.11 -14.47 19.53
C LYS A 196 -4.89 -15.46 18.65
N GLU A 197 -6.23 -15.43 18.73
CA GLU A 197 -7.11 -16.32 17.97
C GLU A 197 -7.01 -16.10 16.45
N ILE A 198 -6.68 -14.89 15.99
CA ILE A 198 -6.46 -14.61 14.56
C ILE A 198 -5.09 -15.17 14.14
N ASN A 199 -4.06 -14.97 14.97
CA ASN A 199 -2.72 -15.49 14.72
C ASN A 199 -2.72 -17.03 14.63
N GLU A 200 -3.44 -17.70 15.53
CA GLU A 200 -3.61 -19.17 15.51
C GLU A 200 -4.27 -19.65 14.22
N VAL A 201 -5.28 -18.94 13.71
CA VAL A 201 -5.93 -19.27 12.43
C VAL A 201 -4.97 -19.10 11.24
N ILE A 202 -4.19 -18.02 11.21
CA ILE A 202 -3.19 -17.80 10.15
C ILE A 202 -2.12 -18.90 10.18
N GLU A 203 -1.63 -19.24 11.36
CA GLU A 203 -0.65 -20.31 11.56
C GLU A 203 -1.19 -21.68 11.13
N GLU A 204 -2.46 -21.97 11.46
CA GLU A 204 -3.13 -23.20 11.05
C GLU A 204 -3.19 -23.31 9.51
N VAL A 205 -3.60 -22.25 8.81
CA VAL A 205 -3.65 -22.24 7.34
C VAL A 205 -2.27 -22.43 6.74
N THR A 206 -1.30 -21.62 7.18
CA THR A 206 0.05 -21.59 6.59
C THR A 206 0.84 -22.87 6.84
N LYS A 207 0.49 -23.66 7.88
CA LYS A 207 1.04 -25.00 8.12
C LYS A 207 0.39 -26.10 7.29
N LYS A 208 -0.93 -26.00 7.06
CA LYS A 208 -1.72 -27.06 6.39
C LYS A 208 -1.75 -26.92 4.87
N GLN A 209 -1.64 -25.69 4.35
CA GLN A 209 -1.77 -25.38 2.93
C GLN A 209 -0.42 -24.89 2.36
N GLN A 210 -0.07 -25.40 1.19
CA GLN A 210 1.04 -24.84 0.40
C GLN A 210 0.66 -23.45 -0.15
N PRO A 211 1.58 -22.46 -0.15
CA PRO A 211 1.28 -21.17 -0.73
C PRO A 211 0.92 -21.32 -2.20
N TYR A 212 -0.09 -20.57 -2.65
CA TYR A 212 -0.46 -20.46 -4.05
C TYR A 212 0.69 -19.88 -4.88
N ALA A 213 1.39 -18.88 -4.34
CA ALA A 213 2.60 -18.32 -4.92
C ALA A 213 3.69 -18.16 -3.84
N ASP A 214 4.93 -18.50 -4.18
CA ASP A 214 6.14 -18.28 -3.37
C ASP A 214 7.24 -17.78 -4.32
N PHE A 215 7.64 -16.51 -4.19
CA PHE A 215 8.62 -15.88 -5.07
C PHE A 215 9.48 -14.86 -4.33
N ILE A 216 10.64 -14.52 -4.91
CA ILE A 216 11.52 -13.47 -4.43
C ILE A 216 11.45 -12.33 -5.44
N SER A 217 11.18 -11.12 -4.98
CA SER A 217 11.17 -9.92 -5.83
C SER A 217 12.58 -9.35 -6.00
N ASP A 218 12.75 -8.43 -6.95
CA ASP A 218 14.07 -7.95 -7.38
C ASP A 218 14.89 -7.25 -6.28
N ASP A 219 14.23 -6.78 -5.20
CA ASP A 219 14.89 -6.22 -4.02
C ASP A 219 15.24 -7.28 -2.95
N GLY A 220 15.10 -8.57 -3.27
CA GLY A 220 15.45 -9.68 -2.40
C GLY A 220 14.41 -10.01 -1.34
N ILE A 221 13.24 -9.37 -1.35
CA ILE A 221 12.15 -9.67 -0.42
C ILE A 221 11.40 -10.90 -0.91
N LYS A 222 11.22 -11.88 -0.01
CA LYS A 222 10.46 -13.10 -0.26
C LYS A 222 8.97 -12.86 0.03
N HIS A 223 8.13 -13.26 -0.89
CA HIS A 223 6.68 -13.07 -0.87
C HIS A 223 5.97 -14.42 -0.98
N ARG A 224 4.96 -14.64 -0.12
CA ARG A 224 4.11 -15.83 -0.22
C ARG A 224 2.64 -15.48 -0.09
N LEU A 225 1.79 -16.07 -0.93
CA LEU A 225 0.35 -15.85 -0.93
C LEU A 225 -0.39 -17.17 -0.74
N TRP A 226 -1.34 -17.22 0.20
CA TRP A 226 -2.28 -18.32 0.35
C TRP A 226 -3.70 -17.82 0.06
N ILE A 227 -4.46 -18.59 -0.71
CA ILE A 227 -5.88 -18.30 -0.98
C ILE A 227 -6.72 -19.11 0.00
N VAL A 228 -7.52 -18.42 0.82
CA VAL A 228 -8.43 -19.00 1.81
C VAL A 228 -9.84 -18.98 1.24
N GLU A 229 -10.26 -20.10 0.65
CA GLU A 229 -11.57 -20.26 0.00
C GLU A 229 -12.64 -20.89 0.91
N GLU A 230 -12.24 -21.52 2.01
CA GLU A 230 -13.17 -22.19 2.92
C GLU A 230 -14.06 -21.17 3.64
N GLU A 231 -15.35 -21.16 3.32
CA GLU A 231 -16.34 -20.21 3.85
C GLU A 231 -16.31 -20.14 5.39
N LYS A 232 -16.29 -21.31 6.06
CA LYS A 232 -16.21 -21.39 7.53
C LYS A 232 -15.00 -20.66 8.10
N LEU A 233 -13.86 -20.72 7.41
CA LEU A 233 -12.63 -20.09 7.84
C LEU A 233 -12.64 -18.58 7.59
N THR A 234 -13.12 -18.17 6.41
CA THR A 234 -13.30 -16.74 6.10
C THR A 234 -14.30 -16.06 7.04
N ASP A 235 -15.39 -16.75 7.39
CA ASP A 235 -16.38 -16.29 8.37
C ASP A 235 -15.78 -16.20 9.77
N LYS A 236 -15.01 -17.21 10.20
CA LYS A 236 -14.30 -17.20 11.49
C LYS A 236 -13.37 -15.98 11.60
N ILE A 237 -12.55 -15.72 10.59
CA ILE A 237 -11.64 -14.58 10.57
C ILE A 237 -12.43 -13.26 10.62
N SER A 238 -13.42 -13.09 9.74
CA SER A 238 -14.26 -11.88 9.69
C SER A 238 -14.97 -11.61 11.03
N HIS A 239 -15.44 -12.68 11.69
CA HIS A 239 -16.08 -12.59 13.00
C HIS A 239 -15.11 -12.17 14.12
N LEU A 240 -13.89 -12.72 14.10
CA LEU A 240 -12.85 -12.33 15.06
C LEU A 240 -12.49 -10.83 14.91
N PHE A 241 -12.37 -10.31 13.69
CA PHE A 241 -12.18 -8.88 13.46
C PHE A 241 -13.35 -8.04 14.03
N ALA A 242 -14.59 -8.45 13.74
CA ALA A 242 -15.76 -7.73 14.20
C ALA A 242 -15.93 -7.71 15.74
N GLN A 243 -15.42 -8.72 16.44
CA GLN A 243 -15.57 -8.87 17.89
C GLN A 243 -14.36 -8.41 18.71
N LYS A 244 -13.14 -8.63 18.20
CA LYS A 244 -11.90 -8.53 18.98
C LYS A 244 -11.01 -7.39 18.52
N VAL A 245 -11.20 -6.88 17.30
CA VAL A 245 -10.37 -5.81 16.75
C VAL A 245 -11.17 -4.49 16.79
N PRO A 246 -10.88 -3.58 17.73
CA PRO A 246 -11.68 -2.36 17.91
C PRO A 246 -11.43 -1.31 16.82
N CYS A 247 -10.24 -1.30 16.22
CA CYS A 247 -9.84 -0.33 15.21
C CYS A 247 -8.66 -0.85 14.37
N LEU A 248 -8.47 -0.23 13.20
CA LEU A 248 -7.28 -0.37 12.36
C LEU A 248 -6.47 0.92 12.38
N TYR A 249 -5.19 0.85 12.09
CA TYR A 249 -4.29 2.00 11.91
C TYR A 249 -3.75 1.98 10.50
N VAL A 250 -3.69 3.14 9.84
CA VAL A 250 -3.08 3.26 8.52
C VAL A 250 -1.56 3.23 8.67
N ALA A 251 -0.90 2.12 8.33
CA ALA A 251 0.56 2.05 8.35
C ALA A 251 1.17 2.70 7.09
N ASP A 252 0.60 2.39 5.92
CA ASP A 252 0.98 3.01 4.64
C ASP A 252 -0.27 3.16 3.75
N GLY A 253 -0.28 4.18 2.89
CA GLY A 253 -1.40 4.48 2.00
C GLY A 253 -2.43 5.45 2.56
N HIS A 254 -2.03 6.42 3.40
CA HIS A 254 -2.92 7.50 3.89
C HIS A 254 -3.75 8.16 2.78
N HIS A 255 -3.11 8.49 1.65
CA HIS A 255 -3.78 9.05 0.48
C HIS A 255 -4.74 8.05 -0.19
N ARG A 256 -4.41 6.76 -0.21
CA ARG A 256 -5.25 5.69 -0.77
C ARG A 256 -6.51 5.49 0.08
N THR A 257 -6.38 5.48 1.41
CA THR A 257 -7.49 5.40 2.35
C THR A 257 -8.43 6.61 2.22
N ALA A 258 -7.88 7.83 2.22
CA ALA A 258 -8.67 9.04 2.06
C ALA A 258 -9.37 9.11 0.68
N SER A 259 -8.69 8.70 -0.39
CA SER A 259 -9.26 8.55 -1.73
C SER A 259 -10.45 7.58 -1.74
N ALA A 260 -10.29 6.40 -1.14
CA ALA A 260 -11.35 5.41 -1.06
C ALA A 260 -12.58 5.95 -0.32
N TRP A 261 -12.38 6.67 0.79
CA TRP A 261 -13.46 7.35 1.52
C TRP A 261 -14.14 8.45 0.69
N ARG A 262 -13.38 9.29 -0.03
CA ARG A 262 -13.94 10.33 -0.91
C ARG A 262 -14.82 9.73 -2.01
N VAL A 263 -14.37 8.63 -2.63
CA VAL A 263 -15.16 7.88 -3.62
C VAL A 263 -16.43 7.30 -2.99
N TYR A 264 -16.32 6.69 -1.81
CA TYR A 264 -17.47 6.18 -1.06
C TYR A 264 -18.51 7.27 -0.81
N LYS A 265 -18.09 8.39 -0.19
CA LYS A 265 -18.96 9.50 0.18
C LYS A 265 -19.69 10.06 -1.04
N LYS A 266 -18.95 10.38 -2.10
CA LYS A 266 -19.52 10.93 -3.33
C LYS A 266 -20.55 10.00 -3.96
N ARG A 267 -20.22 8.71 -4.16
CA ARG A 267 -21.12 7.75 -4.82
C ARG A 267 -22.34 7.43 -3.97
N ARG A 268 -22.18 7.36 -2.65
CA ARG A 268 -23.28 7.21 -1.70
C ARG A 268 -24.27 8.36 -1.81
N GLU A 269 -23.80 9.61 -1.70
CA GLU A 269 -24.65 10.81 -1.79
C GLU A 269 -25.42 10.87 -3.12
N GLU A 270 -24.78 10.48 -4.23
CA GLU A 270 -25.42 10.42 -5.55
C GLU A 270 -26.53 9.35 -5.63
N LEU A 271 -26.30 8.16 -5.07
CA LEU A 271 -27.31 7.10 -5.06
C LEU A 271 -28.43 7.38 -4.04
N GLU A 272 -28.13 8.03 -2.91
CA GLU A 272 -29.13 8.46 -1.93
C GLU A 272 -30.09 9.50 -2.56
N LYS A 273 -29.57 10.47 -3.31
CA LYS A 273 -30.40 11.44 -4.07
C LYS A 273 -31.34 10.77 -5.08
N LYS A 274 -30.91 9.64 -5.64
CA LYS A 274 -31.70 8.84 -6.59
C LYS A 274 -32.57 7.77 -5.92
N GLN A 275 -32.54 7.66 -4.58
CA GLN A 275 -33.19 6.58 -3.82
C GLN A 275 -32.77 5.17 -4.27
N GLN A 276 -31.50 5.03 -4.70
CA GLN A 276 -30.91 3.80 -5.24
C GLN A 276 -29.82 3.22 -4.34
N TYR A 277 -29.51 3.85 -3.22
CA TYR A 277 -28.51 3.37 -2.28
C TYR A 277 -29.07 2.22 -1.43
N THR A 278 -28.44 1.06 -1.54
CA THR A 278 -28.82 -0.19 -0.85
C THR A 278 -27.93 -0.52 0.34
N GLY A 279 -26.74 0.10 0.42
CA GLY A 279 -25.72 -0.21 1.43
C GLY A 279 -24.82 -1.40 1.08
N ASN A 280 -25.10 -2.11 -0.01
CA ASN A 280 -24.32 -3.28 -0.45
C ASN A 280 -23.36 -2.98 -1.61
N GLU A 281 -23.23 -1.71 -2.01
CA GLU A 281 -22.41 -1.30 -3.13
C GLU A 281 -20.93 -1.57 -2.87
N ALA A 282 -20.21 -2.02 -3.91
CA ALA A 282 -18.78 -2.33 -3.79
C ALA A 282 -17.92 -1.12 -3.37
N PHE A 283 -18.35 0.11 -3.71
CA PHE A 283 -17.62 1.31 -3.31
C PHE A 283 -17.66 1.59 -1.81
N ASN A 284 -18.51 0.88 -1.03
CA ASN A 284 -18.53 0.95 0.43
C ASN A 284 -17.29 0.33 1.06
N TYR A 285 -16.48 -0.36 0.26
CA TYR A 285 -15.30 -1.08 0.71
C TYR A 285 -14.09 -0.76 -0.17
N PHE A 286 -12.90 -1.03 0.36
CA PHE A 286 -11.64 -0.93 -0.36
C PHE A 286 -10.69 -2.05 0.05
N LEU A 287 -9.78 -2.37 -0.86
CA LEU A 287 -8.78 -3.41 -0.65
C LEU A 287 -7.73 -2.94 0.36
N ALA A 288 -7.49 -3.75 1.38
CA ALA A 288 -6.39 -3.57 2.31
C ALA A 288 -5.72 -4.90 2.61
N VAL A 289 -4.46 -4.83 3.04
CA VAL A 289 -3.79 -5.94 3.73
C VAL A 289 -3.59 -5.50 5.18
N VAL A 290 -4.19 -6.25 6.11
CA VAL A 290 -4.16 -5.95 7.55
C VAL A 290 -3.13 -6.82 8.25
N PHE A 291 -2.18 -6.21 8.96
CA PHE A 291 -1.11 -6.91 9.67
C PHE A 291 -1.24 -6.72 11.19
N PRO A 292 -0.88 -7.73 12.00
CA PRO A 292 -0.72 -7.54 13.44
C PRO A 292 0.48 -6.62 13.71
N ALA A 293 0.27 -5.61 14.57
CA ALA A 293 1.22 -4.53 14.84
C ALA A 293 2.57 -5.03 15.38
N GLU A 294 2.56 -6.10 16.17
CA GLU A 294 3.76 -6.72 16.73
C GLU A 294 4.68 -7.38 15.67
N GLN A 295 4.18 -7.62 14.46
CA GLN A 295 4.97 -8.12 13.33
C GLN A 295 5.47 -7.00 12.42
N LEU A 296 5.19 -5.74 12.71
CA LEU A 296 5.61 -4.64 11.87
C LEU A 296 6.98 -4.09 12.27
N ASN A 297 7.72 -3.64 11.28
CA ASN A 297 9.02 -3.02 11.46
C ASN A 297 9.01 -1.61 10.86
N ILE A 298 9.24 -0.61 11.72
CA ILE A 298 9.43 0.78 11.32
C ILE A 298 10.94 1.06 11.34
N LEU A 299 11.47 1.45 10.20
CA LEU A 299 12.84 1.93 10.04
C LEU A 299 12.90 3.44 10.25
N ASP A 300 14.13 3.91 10.46
CA ASP A 300 14.45 5.32 10.56
C ASP A 300 14.06 6.08 9.30
N TYR A 301 13.63 7.32 9.46
CA TYR A 301 13.40 8.21 8.34
C TYR A 301 14.35 9.39 8.47
N ASN A 302 15.42 9.34 7.70
CA ASN A 302 16.57 10.23 7.83
C ASN A 302 16.35 11.57 7.14
N ARG A 303 17.11 12.59 7.54
CA ARG A 303 17.01 13.97 7.02
C ARG A 303 18.30 14.36 6.31
N ILE A 304 18.17 15.12 5.24
CA ILE A 304 19.26 15.79 4.54
C ILE A 304 18.87 17.25 4.42
N VAL A 305 19.73 18.16 4.85
CA VAL A 305 19.56 19.59 4.62
C VAL A 305 20.70 20.05 3.72
N LEU A 306 20.37 20.53 2.52
CA LEU A 306 21.33 20.82 1.44
C LEU A 306 22.21 22.05 1.72
N THR A 307 21.86 22.85 2.73
CA THR A 307 22.61 24.06 3.11
C THR A 307 22.66 24.19 4.64
N LEU A 308 23.64 24.93 5.14
CA LEU A 308 23.75 25.26 6.57
C LEU A 308 23.15 26.63 6.91
N ASN A 309 22.20 27.11 6.12
CA ASN A 309 21.53 28.41 6.34
C ASN A 309 22.53 29.57 6.46
N GLU A 310 23.44 29.67 5.49
CA GLU A 310 24.53 30.67 5.41
C GLU A 310 25.61 30.55 6.50
N LEU A 311 25.52 29.55 7.38
CA LEU A 311 26.56 29.27 8.37
C LEU A 311 27.72 28.49 7.73
N SER A 312 28.94 28.83 8.12
CA SER A 312 30.08 27.90 7.95
C SER A 312 29.91 26.67 8.86
N PRO A 313 30.56 25.53 8.54
CA PRO A 313 30.54 24.35 9.41
C PRO A 313 30.92 24.64 10.87
N ASP A 314 31.91 25.50 11.11
CA ASP A 314 32.34 25.85 12.47
C ASP A 314 31.33 26.74 13.19
N GLN A 315 30.69 27.69 12.49
CA GLN A 315 29.60 28.48 13.06
C GLN A 315 28.37 27.62 13.38
N PHE A 316 28.05 26.65 12.52
CA PHE A 316 26.98 25.67 12.77
C PHE A 316 27.26 24.86 14.04
N LEU A 317 28.46 24.27 14.16
CA LEU A 317 28.86 23.51 15.35
C LEU A 317 28.87 24.36 16.63
N LYS A 318 29.26 25.64 16.53
CA LYS A 318 29.21 26.58 17.66
C LYS A 318 27.78 26.83 18.14
N LYS A 319 26.83 27.06 17.23
CA LYS A 319 25.40 27.20 17.58
C LYS A 319 24.82 25.90 18.13
N LEU A 320 25.23 24.76 17.57
CA LEU A 320 24.78 23.45 17.98
C LEU A 320 25.11 23.16 19.46
N ASP A 321 26.29 23.59 19.93
CA ASP A 321 26.72 23.39 21.31
C ASP A 321 25.85 24.14 22.34
N GLU A 322 24.97 25.05 21.97
CA GLU A 322 24.07 25.69 22.96
C GLU A 322 23.06 24.67 23.54
N GLN A 323 22.57 23.75 22.71
CA GLN A 323 21.47 22.83 23.06
C GLN A 323 21.79 21.35 22.85
N TRP A 324 22.94 21.03 22.25
CA TRP A 324 23.29 19.67 21.86
C TRP A 324 24.74 19.33 22.25
N THR A 325 25.00 18.07 22.55
CA THR A 325 26.37 17.53 22.65
C THR A 325 26.68 16.74 21.40
N TYR A 326 27.91 16.88 20.88
CA TYR A 326 28.38 16.12 19.73
C TYR A 326 29.78 15.59 19.94
N GLU A 327 30.01 14.35 19.51
CA GLU A 327 31.31 13.68 19.58
C GLU A 327 31.60 12.99 18.24
N PRO A 328 32.83 13.04 17.70
CA PRO A 328 33.18 12.29 16.50
C PRO A 328 32.84 10.80 16.62
N CYS A 329 32.25 10.20 15.58
CA CYS A 329 31.91 8.78 15.62
C CYS A 329 33.16 7.90 15.59
N LYS A 330 33.16 6.85 16.44
CA LYS A 330 34.06 5.70 16.23
C LYS A 330 33.54 4.92 15.03
N CYS A 331 34.28 5.00 13.93
CA CYS A 331 33.91 4.34 12.70
C CYS A 331 34.31 2.86 12.76
N VAL A 332 33.52 1.98 12.13
CA VAL A 332 33.86 0.56 12.05
C VAL A 332 34.87 0.40 10.92
N GLY A 333 36.16 0.23 11.25
CA GLY A 333 37.15 -0.18 10.27
C GLY A 333 36.71 -1.51 9.63
N LYS A 334 36.86 -1.64 8.29
CA LYS A 334 36.85 -2.96 7.67
C LYS A 334 37.89 -3.79 8.41
N LYS A 335 37.55 -5.02 8.82
CA LYS A 335 38.56 -5.96 9.35
C LYS A 335 39.71 -5.98 8.36
N GLU A 336 40.87 -5.50 8.80
CA GLU A 336 42.14 -5.69 8.12
C GLU A 336 42.31 -7.19 7.92
N THR A 337 42.11 -7.66 6.70
CA THR A 337 42.81 -8.85 6.25
C THR A 337 44.18 -8.31 5.86
N SER A 338 45.15 -8.57 6.73
CA SER A 338 46.55 -8.28 6.53
C SER A 338 47.00 -8.91 5.22
N GLU A 339 47.18 -8.11 4.19
CA GLU A 339 48.20 -8.26 3.14
C GLU A 339 48.10 -7.06 2.19
N GLU A 340 49.05 -6.14 2.40
CA GLU A 340 49.70 -5.29 1.40
C GLU A 340 48.83 -4.57 0.36
N ARG A 341 48.63 -3.26 0.58
CA ARG A 341 48.66 -2.21 -0.46
C ARG A 341 48.83 -0.85 0.20
N GLU A 342 50.09 -0.39 0.25
CA GLU A 342 50.43 1.02 0.39
C GLU A 342 49.99 1.77 -0.88
N ASP A 343 49.66 3.05 -0.70
CA ASP A 343 49.45 4.08 -1.73
C ASP A 343 48.13 4.07 -2.53
N LYS A 344 47.01 4.24 -1.83
CA LYS A 344 45.91 5.14 -2.26
C LYS A 344 45.31 5.84 -1.04
N GLU A 345 45.22 7.17 -1.07
CA GLU A 345 44.38 7.93 -0.13
C GLU A 345 42.92 7.51 -0.31
N ASP A 346 42.51 6.47 0.42
CA ASP A 346 41.11 6.07 0.53
C ASP A 346 40.38 7.08 1.42
N THR A 347 39.85 8.15 0.81
CA THR A 347 38.97 9.15 1.46
C THR A 347 37.58 8.59 1.83
N HIS A 348 37.39 7.27 1.81
CA HIS A 348 36.16 6.65 2.27
C HIS A 348 36.19 6.48 3.79
N ALA A 349 35.88 7.58 4.50
CA ALA A 349 35.61 7.55 5.93
C ALA A 349 34.66 6.38 6.25
N SER A 350 35.14 5.43 7.04
CA SER A 350 34.38 4.26 7.49
C SER A 350 33.02 4.67 8.06
N LEU A 351 31.94 3.99 7.66
CA LEU A 351 30.59 4.33 8.12
C LEU A 351 30.43 4.07 9.63
N PRO A 352 29.72 4.94 10.37
CA PRO A 352 29.43 4.69 11.77
C PRO A 352 28.32 3.63 11.91
N LEU A 353 28.21 3.07 13.12
CA LEU A 353 27.08 2.21 13.46
C LEU A 353 25.76 3.00 13.43
N PRO A 354 24.66 2.41 12.94
CA PRO A 354 23.33 3.01 12.99
C PRO A 354 22.89 3.40 14.41
N VAL A 355 21.96 4.34 14.51
CA VAL A 355 21.37 4.76 15.79
C VAL A 355 20.59 3.59 16.40
N THR A 356 20.82 3.29 17.67
CA THR A 356 20.17 2.17 18.37
C THR A 356 19.35 2.58 19.60
N LYS A 357 19.36 3.87 19.96
CA LYS A 357 18.65 4.40 21.13
C LYS A 357 17.96 5.70 20.77
N SER A 358 16.81 5.96 21.38
CA SER A 358 16.15 7.26 21.31
C SER A 358 17.01 8.35 21.96
N ASN A 359 16.86 9.58 21.50
CA ASN A 359 17.66 10.76 21.84
C ASN A 359 19.13 10.65 21.42
N GLU A 360 19.43 9.82 20.43
CA GLU A 360 20.73 9.73 19.80
C GLU A 360 20.58 9.89 18.28
N TYR A 361 21.50 10.63 17.67
CA TYR A 361 21.47 10.91 16.23
C TYR A 361 22.86 10.66 15.64
N ARG A 362 22.91 10.36 14.35
CA ARG A 362 24.13 10.44 13.56
C ARG A 362 24.07 11.71 12.73
N MET A 363 25.10 12.54 12.77
CA MET A 363 25.19 13.75 11.99
C MET A 363 26.39 13.65 11.05
N TYR A 364 26.21 13.95 9.77
CA TYR A 364 27.29 13.96 8.79
C TYR A 364 27.46 15.34 8.17
N LEU A 365 28.70 15.83 8.16
CA LEU A 365 29.12 17.06 7.49
C LEU A 365 30.25 16.73 6.51
N HIS A 366 30.13 17.16 5.25
CA HIS A 366 31.13 16.88 4.21
C HIS A 366 32.58 17.18 4.64
N SER A 367 32.80 18.36 5.24
CA SER A 367 34.15 18.83 5.62
C SER A 367 34.63 18.35 7.00
N LYS A 368 33.80 17.64 7.77
CA LYS A 368 34.11 17.27 9.17
C LYS A 368 33.86 15.79 9.50
N GLY A 369 33.13 15.06 8.66
CA GLY A 369 32.81 13.66 8.88
C GLY A 369 31.58 13.42 9.76
N TRP A 370 31.55 12.22 10.38
CA TRP A 370 30.44 11.73 11.19
C TRP A 370 30.56 12.08 12.68
N PHE A 371 29.45 12.48 13.28
CA PHE A 371 29.30 12.77 14.71
C PHE A 371 28.12 11.98 15.30
N THR A 372 28.26 11.60 16.56
CA THR A 372 27.14 11.20 17.41
C THR A 372 26.61 12.46 18.10
N LEU A 373 25.33 12.74 17.94
CA LEU A 373 24.67 13.93 18.48
C LEU A 373 23.62 13.52 19.52
N LYS A 374 23.53 14.26 20.64
CA LYS A 374 22.53 14.06 21.69
C LYS A 374 21.96 15.41 22.19
N PRO A 375 20.66 15.52 22.45
CA PRO A 375 20.08 16.73 23.03
C PRO A 375 20.58 16.89 24.48
N LYS A 376 20.91 18.11 24.88
CA LYS A 376 21.27 18.41 26.27
C LYS A 376 20.05 18.26 27.20
N PRO A 377 20.24 18.07 28.52
CA PRO A 377 19.13 17.92 29.47
C PRO A 377 18.10 19.07 29.45
N CYS A 378 18.51 20.29 29.10
CA CYS A 378 17.60 21.43 28.94
C CYS A 378 16.55 21.19 27.85
N VAL A 379 16.96 20.65 26.69
CA VAL A 379 16.05 20.31 25.58
C VAL A 379 15.04 19.25 26.02
N LEU A 380 15.51 18.18 26.67
CA LEU A 380 14.63 17.10 27.13
C LEU A 380 13.63 17.59 28.19
N LYS A 381 14.03 18.54 29.04
CA LYS A 381 13.13 19.18 30.01
C LYS A 381 12.05 20.02 29.32
N ASP A 382 12.39 20.75 28.26
CA ASP A 382 11.44 21.58 27.50
C ASP A 382 10.44 20.73 26.68
N VAL A 383 10.86 19.55 26.24
CA VAL A 383 9.99 18.56 25.56
C VAL A 383 8.90 18.04 26.50
N GLY A 384 9.26 17.68 27.74
CA GLY A 384 8.34 17.13 28.74
C GLY A 384 7.71 15.80 28.33
N ASP A 385 6.49 15.54 28.80
CA ASP A 385 5.76 14.27 28.59
C ASP A 385 4.89 14.25 27.32
N ASP A 386 5.04 15.23 26.42
CA ASP A 386 4.25 15.25 25.18
C ASP A 386 4.71 14.17 24.20
N ILE A 387 3.79 13.27 23.85
CA ILE A 387 4.06 12.12 22.98
C ILE A 387 4.54 12.49 21.56
N ILE A 388 4.15 13.65 21.03
CA ILE A 388 4.64 14.11 19.72
C ILE A 388 6.01 14.77 19.89
N LYS A 389 6.16 15.68 20.85
CA LYS A 389 7.42 16.42 21.05
C LYS A 389 8.58 15.51 21.45
N SER A 390 8.28 14.40 22.13
CA SER A 390 9.27 13.39 22.54
C SER A 390 9.74 12.47 21.41
N LEU A 391 9.14 12.52 20.22
CA LEU A 391 9.66 11.80 19.07
C LEU A 391 11.00 12.41 18.62
N ASP A 392 11.98 11.57 18.31
CA ASP A 392 13.29 12.02 17.81
C ASP A 392 13.18 12.94 16.58
N VAL A 393 12.21 12.69 15.70
CA VAL A 393 11.90 13.56 14.54
C VAL A 393 11.44 14.96 14.94
N SER A 394 10.71 15.09 16.05
CA SER A 394 10.20 16.37 16.57
C SER A 394 11.31 17.11 17.30
N ILE A 395 12.09 16.42 18.13
CA ILE A 395 13.23 17.02 18.85
C ILE A 395 14.23 17.60 17.83
N LEU A 396 14.58 16.84 16.80
CA LEU A 396 15.45 17.34 15.74
C LEU A 396 14.85 18.55 15.01
N SER A 397 13.56 18.48 14.67
CA SER A 397 12.87 19.57 13.98
C SER A 397 12.86 20.86 14.80
N ASP A 398 12.41 20.77 16.05
CA ASP A 398 12.06 21.93 16.88
C ASP A 398 13.29 22.57 17.53
N PHE A 399 14.33 21.78 17.83
CA PHE A 399 15.52 22.24 18.55
C PHE A 399 16.79 22.29 17.69
N LEU A 400 16.73 21.91 16.41
CA LEU A 400 17.87 22.02 15.49
C LEU A 400 17.47 22.57 14.13
N LEU A 401 16.58 21.90 13.41
CA LEU A 401 16.27 22.26 12.03
C LEU A 401 15.65 23.66 11.92
N ALA A 402 14.64 23.95 12.75
CA ALA A 402 13.98 25.26 12.76
C ALA A 402 14.86 26.39 13.34
N PRO A 403 15.46 26.27 14.54
CA PRO A 403 16.20 27.39 15.15
C PRO A 403 17.59 27.63 14.56
N ILE A 404 18.29 26.58 14.11
CA ILE A 404 19.67 26.71 13.62
C ILE A 404 19.70 26.77 12.09
N LEU A 405 19.01 25.84 11.43
CA LEU A 405 19.03 25.72 9.96
C LEU A 405 17.88 26.46 9.26
N GLY A 406 16.97 27.08 10.02
CA GLY A 406 15.86 27.85 9.46
C GLY A 406 14.83 27.03 8.68
N ILE A 407 14.80 25.70 8.85
CA ILE A 407 13.83 24.82 8.19
C ILE A 407 12.57 24.75 9.06
N LYS A 408 11.59 25.61 8.77
CA LYS A 408 10.33 25.70 9.55
C LYS A 408 9.20 24.87 8.96
N ASP A 409 9.17 24.72 7.63
CA ASP A 409 8.14 23.95 6.92
C ASP A 409 8.77 22.73 6.23
N LEU A 410 8.79 21.61 6.94
CA LEU A 410 9.30 20.32 6.44
C LEU A 410 8.55 19.79 5.21
N ARG A 411 7.37 20.33 4.86
CA ARG A 411 6.57 19.81 3.74
C ARG A 411 6.92 20.48 2.42
N ASN A 412 7.35 21.73 2.46
CA ASN A 412 7.49 22.60 1.30
C ASN A 412 8.88 23.24 1.15
N ASP A 413 9.72 23.23 2.18
CA ASP A 413 11.08 23.75 2.08
C ASP A 413 11.92 22.86 1.13
N THR A 414 12.44 23.45 0.05
CA THR A 414 13.19 22.73 -0.98
C THR A 414 14.62 22.39 -0.57
N ARG A 415 15.09 22.90 0.58
CA ARG A 415 16.43 22.63 1.11
C ARG A 415 16.49 21.34 1.91
N ILE A 416 15.36 20.72 2.25
CA ILE A 416 15.31 19.47 3.00
C ILE A 416 14.86 18.30 2.12
N ASP A 417 15.53 17.17 2.29
CA ASP A 417 15.20 15.91 1.66
C ASP A 417 15.18 14.78 2.70
N PHE A 418 14.54 13.66 2.36
CA PHE A 418 14.24 12.57 3.28
C PHE A 418 14.69 11.24 2.70
N VAL A 419 15.38 10.43 3.49
CA VAL A 419 15.90 9.11 3.06
C VAL A 419 15.38 8.04 4.00
N GLY A 420 14.69 7.04 3.47
CA GLY A 420 14.22 5.89 4.25
C GLY A 420 15.40 5.04 4.74
N GLY A 421 15.27 4.46 5.94
CA GLY A 421 16.33 3.71 6.61
C GLY A 421 16.82 2.48 5.84
N ILE A 422 16.05 2.00 4.85
CA ILE A 422 16.46 0.90 3.96
C ILE A 422 17.74 1.24 3.17
N SER A 423 17.94 2.51 2.80
CA SER A 423 19.14 2.97 2.08
C SER A 423 20.35 3.16 3.00
N GLY A 424 20.15 3.16 4.33
CA GLY A 424 21.21 3.28 5.33
C GLY A 424 21.96 4.62 5.34
N LEU A 425 22.97 4.69 6.21
CA LEU A 425 23.80 5.89 6.41
C LEU A 425 24.71 6.21 5.22
N GLN A 426 25.06 5.19 4.42
CA GLN A 426 25.88 5.37 3.23
C GLN A 426 25.23 6.35 2.24
N ARG A 427 23.94 6.18 1.98
CA ARG A 427 23.20 7.04 1.05
C ARG A 427 23.15 8.51 1.52
N LEU A 428 23.14 8.73 2.84
CA LEU A 428 23.18 10.06 3.43
C LEU A 428 24.52 10.75 3.14
N GLN A 429 25.62 10.03 3.40
CA GLN A 429 26.97 10.52 3.12
C GLN A 429 27.14 10.84 1.63
N GLU A 430 26.78 9.90 0.74
CA GLU A 430 26.87 10.11 -0.71
C GLU A 430 26.14 11.37 -1.19
N LYS A 431 24.92 11.61 -0.69
CA LYS A 431 24.15 12.80 -1.08
C LYS A 431 24.81 14.11 -0.60
N ILE A 432 25.36 14.13 0.60
CA ILE A 432 26.06 15.32 1.13
C ILE A 432 27.39 15.53 0.40
N ASP A 433 28.14 14.47 0.11
CA ASP A 433 29.40 14.54 -0.62
C ASP A 433 29.21 15.00 -2.07
N GLN A 434 28.15 14.53 -2.74
CA GLN A 434 27.77 15.00 -4.07
C GLN A 434 27.40 16.48 -4.08
N ASN A 435 26.66 16.94 -3.07
CA ASN A 435 26.28 18.34 -2.91
C ASN A 435 27.44 19.22 -2.42
N LYS A 436 28.50 18.62 -1.85
CA LYS A 436 29.68 19.29 -1.24
C LYS A 436 29.32 20.30 -0.13
N SER A 437 28.11 20.23 0.39
CA SER A 437 27.55 21.18 1.36
C SER A 437 26.36 20.56 2.09
N GLY A 438 25.94 21.20 3.19
CA GLY A 438 24.81 20.77 3.99
C GLY A 438 25.16 19.78 5.09
N VAL A 439 24.14 19.13 5.64
CA VAL A 439 24.23 18.20 6.75
C VAL A 439 23.20 17.08 6.60
N ALA A 440 23.58 15.86 6.96
CA ALA A 440 22.64 14.75 7.05
C ALA A 440 22.47 14.27 8.49
N PHE A 441 21.27 13.77 8.81
CA PHE A 441 20.91 13.22 10.10
C PHE A 441 20.34 11.81 9.95
N GLY A 442 21.00 10.83 10.60
CA GLY A 442 20.48 9.50 10.87
C GLY A 442 19.73 9.48 12.20
N LEU A 443 18.49 8.98 12.21
CA LEU A 443 17.58 9.08 13.36
C LEU A 443 17.33 7.71 14.02
N PHE A 444 16.79 7.74 15.24
CA PHE A 444 16.14 6.57 15.83
C PHE A 444 14.71 6.42 15.26
N PRO A 445 14.28 5.21 14.86
CA PRO A 445 12.93 4.99 14.34
C PRO A 445 11.85 5.22 15.40
N THR A 446 10.75 5.84 15.00
CA THR A 446 9.50 5.83 15.79
C THR A 446 8.98 4.41 15.93
N SER A 447 8.54 4.02 17.13
CA SER A 447 7.99 2.68 17.38
C SER A 447 6.54 2.55 16.91
N VAL A 448 6.10 1.31 16.68
CA VAL A 448 4.70 1.02 16.33
C VAL A 448 3.76 1.44 17.47
N ASP A 449 4.19 1.27 18.73
CA ASP A 449 3.43 1.69 19.91
C ASP A 449 3.25 3.20 19.99
N GLN A 450 4.30 3.98 19.71
CA GLN A 450 4.22 5.45 19.65
C GLN A 450 3.24 5.90 18.56
N LEU A 451 3.31 5.28 17.37
CA LEU A 451 2.37 5.55 16.28
C LEU A 451 0.92 5.26 16.68
N MET A 452 0.67 4.10 17.29
CA MET A 452 -0.68 3.73 17.72
C MET A 452 -1.19 4.65 18.82
N ALA A 453 -0.37 5.02 19.79
CA ALA A 453 -0.75 5.93 20.87
C ALA A 453 -1.08 7.34 20.36
N ILE A 454 -0.34 7.83 19.36
CA ILE A 454 -0.65 9.11 18.69
C ILE A 454 -1.97 9.04 17.93
N ALA A 455 -2.18 7.96 17.17
CA ALA A 455 -3.42 7.72 16.45
C ALA A 455 -4.62 7.57 17.40
N ASP A 456 -4.44 6.91 18.54
CA ASP A 456 -5.46 6.74 19.58
C ASP A 456 -5.87 8.09 20.19
N GLY A 457 -4.91 9.01 20.36
CA GLY A 457 -5.15 10.37 20.79
C GLY A 457 -5.77 11.29 19.71
N ASN A 458 -6.08 10.78 18.51
CA ASN A 458 -6.47 11.58 17.33
C ASN A 458 -5.47 12.70 17.02
N LYS A 459 -4.19 12.46 17.34
CA LYS A 459 -3.09 13.38 17.10
C LYS A 459 -2.38 13.02 15.80
N ILE A 460 -1.59 13.95 15.26
CA ILE A 460 -0.88 13.77 13.99
C ILE A 460 0.62 13.97 14.21
N MET A 461 1.41 13.05 13.68
CA MET A 461 2.86 13.13 13.68
C MET A 461 3.37 14.18 12.70
N PRO A 462 4.61 14.68 12.90
CA PRO A 462 5.31 15.44 11.87
C PRO A 462 5.35 14.68 10.53
N PRO A 463 5.45 15.38 9.40
CA PRO A 463 5.57 14.72 8.10
C PRO A 463 6.79 13.81 8.07
N LYS A 464 6.69 12.67 7.37
CA LYS A 464 7.82 11.75 7.16
C LYS A 464 8.43 11.24 8.49
N SER A 465 7.57 10.88 9.44
CA SER A 465 7.99 10.35 10.75
C SER A 465 8.26 8.84 10.74
N THR A 466 7.57 8.07 9.88
CA THR A 466 7.66 6.61 9.86
C THR A 466 8.02 6.07 8.48
N TRP A 467 8.81 5.00 8.46
CA TRP A 467 9.15 4.24 7.26
C TRP A 467 8.93 2.75 7.49
N PHE A 468 7.78 2.22 7.09
CA PHE A 468 7.49 0.78 7.21
C PHE A 468 8.23 -0.05 6.16
N GLU A 469 8.81 -1.18 6.58
CA GLU A 469 9.37 -2.21 5.71
C GLU A 469 9.01 -3.63 6.21
N PRO A 470 8.84 -4.62 5.32
CA PRO A 470 8.73 -4.52 3.86
C PRO A 470 7.59 -3.62 3.36
N LYS A 471 7.80 -2.93 2.23
CA LYS A 471 6.70 -2.26 1.51
C LYS A 471 5.71 -3.27 0.91
N LEU A 472 4.42 -2.94 0.99
CA LEU A 472 3.35 -3.76 0.43
C LEU A 472 3.33 -3.64 -1.10
N ARG A 473 3.42 -4.77 -1.81
CA ARG A 473 3.41 -4.81 -3.28
C ARG A 473 2.01 -4.60 -3.86
N SER A 474 1.95 -3.94 -5.01
CA SER A 474 0.79 -3.95 -5.91
C SER A 474 0.85 -5.15 -6.86
N GLY A 475 -0.27 -5.50 -7.50
CA GLY A 475 -0.33 -6.56 -8.52
C GLY A 475 -0.34 -8.00 -7.98
N VAL A 476 -0.32 -8.21 -6.66
CA VAL A 476 -0.40 -9.55 -6.03
C VAL A 476 -1.85 -10.04 -5.98
N VAL A 477 -2.75 -9.23 -5.42
CA VAL A 477 -4.20 -9.42 -5.46
C VAL A 477 -4.86 -8.06 -5.63
N SER A 478 -5.87 -7.98 -6.50
CA SER A 478 -6.68 -6.78 -6.76
C SER A 478 -8.17 -7.09 -6.58
N HIS A 479 -8.97 -6.11 -6.19
CA HIS A 479 -10.41 -6.27 -6.00
C HIS A 479 -11.19 -5.63 -7.16
N LYS A 480 -12.10 -6.34 -7.82
CA LYS A 480 -13.01 -5.73 -8.80
C LYS A 480 -14.31 -5.29 -8.16
N ASN A 481 -14.69 -4.04 -8.40
CA ASN A 481 -16.01 -3.52 -8.03
C ASN A 481 -17.09 -4.16 -8.90
N GLU A 482 -17.60 -5.30 -8.45
CA GLU A 482 -18.87 -5.84 -8.94
C GLU A 482 -19.96 -5.45 -7.95
N ASN A 483 -21.13 -5.05 -8.44
CA ASN A 483 -22.32 -5.08 -7.58
C ASN A 483 -22.48 -6.54 -7.14
N LEU A 484 -22.29 -6.82 -5.86
CA LEU A 484 -22.70 -8.09 -5.26
C LEU A 484 -24.21 -8.16 -5.38
N ILE A 485 -24.71 -8.68 -6.50
CA ILE A 485 -26.07 -9.22 -6.54
C ILE A 485 -25.99 -10.42 -5.61
N GLN A 486 -26.43 -10.24 -4.36
CA GLN A 486 -26.66 -11.36 -3.47
C GLN A 486 -27.63 -12.29 -4.17
N PHE A 487 -27.16 -13.47 -4.58
CA PHE A 487 -28.03 -14.58 -4.95
C PHE A 487 -28.87 -14.92 -3.72
N HIS A 488 -30.05 -14.31 -3.62
CA HIS A 488 -31.07 -14.74 -2.68
C HIS A 488 -31.54 -16.13 -3.11
N ASN A 489 -31.43 -17.08 -2.18
CA ASN A 489 -32.09 -18.38 -2.10
C ASN A 489 -32.66 -19.00 -3.38
N LYS A 490 -32.22 -20.25 -3.65
CA LYS A 490 -32.69 -21.23 -4.66
C LYS A 490 -34.21 -21.51 -4.72
N GLN A 491 -35.10 -20.69 -4.16
CA GLN A 491 -36.55 -20.92 -4.17
C GLN A 491 -37.36 -20.05 -5.15
N ASN A 492 -36.78 -19.05 -5.83
CA ASN A 492 -37.54 -18.21 -6.77
C ASN A 492 -37.34 -18.51 -8.26
N PHE A 493 -36.60 -19.57 -8.62
CA PHE A 493 -36.39 -19.95 -10.03
C PHE A 493 -37.61 -20.62 -10.69
N GLN A 494 -38.72 -20.83 -9.96
CA GLN A 494 -39.98 -21.32 -10.54
C GLN A 494 -40.97 -20.23 -10.95
N ARG A 495 -40.72 -18.94 -10.65
CA ARG A 495 -41.67 -17.85 -10.97
C ARG A 495 -41.35 -17.02 -12.22
N ILE A 496 -40.21 -17.25 -12.86
CA ILE A 496 -39.86 -16.58 -14.13
C ILE A 496 -40.05 -17.51 -15.35
N ALA A 497 -40.23 -18.82 -15.12
CA ALA A 497 -40.56 -19.79 -16.18
C ALA A 497 -42.05 -19.81 -16.58
N SER A 498 -42.93 -19.03 -15.94
CA SER A 498 -44.37 -18.98 -16.24
C SER A 498 -44.82 -17.71 -16.98
N ILE A 499 -43.89 -16.88 -17.46
CA ILE A 499 -44.21 -15.66 -18.23
C ILE A 499 -44.10 -15.89 -19.75
N PHE A 500 -43.62 -17.06 -20.18
CA PHE A 500 -43.68 -17.52 -21.58
C PHE A 500 -44.58 -18.75 -21.74
N SER A 501 -45.86 -18.59 -21.44
CA SER A 501 -46.90 -19.51 -21.90
C SER A 501 -48.23 -18.76 -22.05
N MET A 502 -48.34 -18.00 -23.14
CA MET A 502 -49.66 -17.62 -23.66
C MET A 502 -49.97 -18.45 -24.91
N PRO A 503 -51.18 -19.04 -25.00
CA PRO A 503 -51.60 -19.86 -26.12
C PRO A 503 -52.14 -18.98 -27.25
N LEU A 504 -51.64 -19.18 -28.47
CA LEU A 504 -52.30 -18.69 -29.68
C LEU A 504 -53.22 -19.80 -30.20
N GLY A 505 -54.52 -19.57 -30.06
CA GLY A 505 -55.56 -20.40 -30.66
C GLY A 505 -56.24 -19.69 -31.84
N ARG A 506 -56.50 -20.50 -32.88
CA ARG A 506 -57.45 -20.37 -34.03
C ARG A 506 -57.08 -19.37 -35.13
N SER A 507 -57.33 -19.61 -36.42
CA SER A 507 -57.68 -20.76 -37.28
C SER A 507 -57.85 -20.19 -38.70
N PHE A 508 -57.46 -20.87 -39.78
CA PHE A 508 -58.18 -20.97 -41.07
C PHE A 508 -57.33 -21.71 -42.13
N GLY A 509 -57.96 -22.63 -42.88
CA GLY A 509 -57.52 -23.05 -44.22
C GLY A 509 -56.86 -24.42 -44.35
N SER A 510 -57.58 -25.35 -44.97
CA SER A 510 -57.34 -26.78 -45.23
C SER A 510 -56.52 -27.05 -46.53
N PRO A 511 -56.47 -28.29 -47.08
CA PRO A 511 -55.52 -29.36 -46.76
C PRO A 511 -54.70 -29.84 -47.99
N VAL A 512 -53.46 -30.29 -47.82
CA VAL A 512 -52.82 -31.20 -48.80
C VAL A 512 -51.88 -32.18 -48.10
N SER A 513 -52.09 -33.45 -48.41
CA SER A 513 -51.38 -34.67 -48.04
C SER A 513 -49.98 -34.81 -48.62
N HIS A 514 -49.04 -35.43 -47.89
CA HIS A 514 -48.36 -36.68 -48.27
C HIS A 514 -47.24 -37.05 -47.29
N ASP A 515 -47.11 -38.37 -47.10
CA ASP A 515 -46.06 -39.12 -46.40
C ASP A 515 -44.63 -38.73 -46.78
N TYR A 516 -43.67 -38.84 -45.86
CA TYR A 516 -42.70 -39.96 -45.84
C TYR A 516 -41.68 -39.85 -44.70
N GLU A 517 -41.20 -41.04 -44.36
CA GLU A 517 -40.28 -41.46 -43.30
C GLU A 517 -38.87 -40.83 -43.25
N LYS A 518 -38.26 -41.05 -42.06
CA LYS A 518 -36.87 -41.49 -41.79
C LYS A 518 -35.73 -40.47 -41.63
N ASN A 519 -35.10 -40.65 -40.47
CA ASN A 519 -33.67 -40.59 -40.18
C ASN A 519 -32.94 -39.25 -40.37
N THR A 520 -32.36 -38.73 -39.29
CA THR A 520 -30.96 -39.06 -38.93
C THR A 520 -30.54 -38.27 -37.68
N ILE A 521 -30.13 -39.01 -36.66
CA ILE A 521 -29.33 -38.54 -35.53
C ILE A 521 -27.91 -38.31 -36.03
N VAL A 522 -27.35 -37.11 -35.87
CA VAL A 522 -25.90 -36.92 -35.69
C VAL A 522 -25.67 -35.75 -34.72
N ASN A 523 -25.24 -36.12 -33.51
CA ASN A 523 -24.47 -35.26 -32.61
C ASN A 523 -23.12 -34.93 -33.27
N PHE A 524 -22.59 -33.72 -33.09
CA PHE A 524 -21.28 -33.52 -32.43
C PHE A 524 -20.88 -32.05 -32.32
N PHE A 525 -20.43 -31.73 -31.10
CA PHE A 525 -19.59 -30.62 -30.59
C PHE A 525 -20.01 -29.16 -30.73
#